data_AF-A0A970EXQ8-F1
#
_entry.id   AF-A0A970EXQ8-F1
#
_cell.length_a   1.000
_cell.length_b   1.000
_cell.length_c   1.000
_cell.angle_alpha   90.00
_cell.angle_beta   90.00
_cell.angle_gamma   90.00
#
_symmetry.space_group_name_H-M   'P 1'
#
loop_
_entity.id
_entity.type
_entity.pdbx_description
1 polymer ?
#
loop_
_entity_poly.entity_id
_entity_poly.type
_entity_poly.pdbx_seq_one_letter_code
_entity_poly.pdbx_strand_id
1 'polypeptide(L)'
;MGENDHILERDLYAPVKDYLVSRGYSVKGEVEHCDIVAVKGDTLLAVEMKLTLNLDVILQAVLRQRIADLVYIAVPKKGKLLFTKRWKNICHLLRRLEIGLLLVSIRGERFLVEEALDAKPFSREVSRAVSGRKRTSLIKEFEARNGDHNTGGSTGKKIITSYRENAIHIAVLLKKNGQLSITQLKELGTDEKKT
;
A
#
# COMPACT_ATOMS: atom_id res chain seq x y z
N MET A 1 7.83 -22.71 21.96
CA MET A 1 8.67 -21.50 22.16
C MET A 1 9.59 -21.44 20.97
N GLY A 2 9.37 -20.51 20.04
CA GLY A 2 10.20 -20.42 18.84
C GLY A 2 11.53 -19.77 19.20
N GLU A 3 12.63 -20.45 18.91
CA GLU A 3 13.96 -19.84 18.92
C GLU A 3 13.90 -18.52 18.15
N ASN A 4 14.18 -17.42 18.85
CA ASN A 4 14.49 -16.15 18.21
C ASN A 4 15.87 -16.31 17.58
N ASP A 5 15.91 -16.99 16.43
CA ASP A 5 17.10 -16.98 15.60
C ASP A 5 17.28 -15.54 15.12
N HIS A 6 18.34 -14.90 15.59
CA HIS A 6 18.61 -13.50 15.29
C HIS A 6 19.12 -13.39 13.84
N ILE A 7 18.19 -13.26 12.89
CA ILE A 7 18.50 -13.12 11.46
C ILE A 7 19.30 -11.84 11.22
N LEU A 8 20.46 -11.98 10.58
CA LEU A 8 21.30 -10.89 10.07
C LEU A 8 21.03 -10.63 8.58
N GLU A 9 21.42 -9.46 8.08
CA GLU A 9 21.20 -9.09 6.67
C GLU A 9 21.89 -10.06 5.71
N ARG A 10 23.11 -10.48 6.04
CA ARG A 10 23.86 -11.48 5.26
C ARG A 10 23.16 -12.84 5.15
N ASP A 11 22.29 -13.19 6.10
CA ASP A 11 21.58 -14.47 6.10
C ASP A 11 20.51 -14.51 5.01
N LEU A 12 20.14 -13.36 4.44
CA LEU A 12 19.24 -13.26 3.29
C LEU A 12 19.95 -13.61 1.97
N TYR A 13 21.28 -13.49 1.91
CA TYR A 13 22.03 -13.61 0.67
C TYR A 13 21.90 -14.99 0.02
N ALA A 14 22.22 -16.06 0.77
CA ALA A 14 22.18 -17.42 0.25
C ALA A 14 20.77 -17.82 -0.24
N PRO A 15 19.68 -17.60 0.54
CA PRO A 15 18.33 -17.85 0.07
C PRO A 15 17.97 -17.14 -1.24
N VAL A 16 18.29 -15.85 -1.35
CA VAL A 16 17.93 -15.05 -2.54
C VAL A 16 18.79 -15.46 -3.73
N LYS A 17 20.08 -15.72 -3.52
CA LYS A 17 20.99 -16.24 -4.55
C LYS A 17 20.47 -17.56 -5.11
N ASP A 18 20.17 -18.54 -4.26
CA ASP A 18 19.72 -19.87 -4.68
C ASP A 18 18.37 -19.80 -5.40
N TYR A 19 17.46 -18.93 -4.92
CA TYR A 19 16.20 -18.65 -5.59
C TYR A 19 16.42 -18.12 -7.02
N LEU A 20 17.30 -17.15 -7.21
CA LEU A 20 17.60 -16.58 -8.53
C LEU A 20 18.34 -17.57 -9.45
N VAL A 21 19.31 -18.31 -8.91
CA VAL A 21 20.02 -19.38 -9.65
C VAL A 21 19.06 -20.45 -10.12
N SER A 22 18.09 -20.87 -9.29
CA SER A 22 17.06 -21.85 -9.67
C SER A 22 16.17 -21.37 -10.84
N ARG A 23 16.09 -20.04 -11.06
CA ARG A 23 15.38 -19.42 -12.18
C ARG A 23 16.28 -19.18 -13.42
N GLY A 24 17.52 -19.67 -13.38
CA GLY A 24 18.48 -19.64 -14.49
C GLY A 24 19.28 -18.34 -14.57
N TYR A 25 19.40 -17.58 -13.48
CA TYR A 25 20.29 -16.42 -13.43
C TYR A 25 21.71 -16.82 -13.00
N SER A 26 22.71 -16.15 -13.57
CA SER A 26 24.06 -16.09 -13.00
C SER A 26 24.11 -14.98 -11.96
N VAL A 27 24.46 -15.31 -10.71
CA VAL A 27 24.31 -14.40 -9.55
C VAL A 27 25.66 -14.12 -8.88
N LYS A 28 25.92 -12.85 -8.58
CA LYS A 28 27.07 -12.36 -7.79
C LYS A 28 26.61 -11.38 -6.71
N GLY A 29 27.34 -11.31 -5.59
CA GLY A 29 27.09 -10.35 -4.51
C GLY A 29 28.05 -9.16 -4.57
N GLU A 30 27.66 -8.06 -3.92
CA GLU A 30 28.48 -6.85 -3.70
C GLU A 30 29.07 -6.23 -4.98
N VAL A 31 28.27 -6.17 -6.05
CA VAL A 31 28.68 -5.58 -7.35
C VAL A 31 28.14 -4.15 -7.44
N GLU A 32 29.01 -3.15 -7.67
CA GLU A 32 28.62 -1.73 -7.83
C GLU A 32 27.68 -1.23 -6.71
N HIS A 33 27.98 -1.64 -5.47
CA HIS A 33 27.21 -1.36 -4.25
C HIS A 33 25.81 -1.97 -4.22
N CYS A 34 25.45 -2.88 -5.14
CA CYS A 34 24.24 -3.69 -5.04
C CYS A 34 24.55 -4.95 -4.20
N ASP A 35 23.65 -5.31 -3.29
CA ASP A 35 23.85 -6.51 -2.46
C ASP A 35 23.89 -7.78 -3.31
N ILE A 36 22.98 -7.89 -4.30
CA ILE A 36 22.94 -9.00 -5.27
C ILE A 36 22.70 -8.45 -6.67
N VAL A 37 23.49 -8.95 -7.62
CA VAL A 37 23.28 -8.75 -9.06
C VAL A 37 23.12 -10.10 -9.74
N ALA A 38 22.13 -10.19 -10.61
CA ALA A 38 21.77 -11.40 -11.33
C ALA A 38 21.59 -11.10 -12.82
N VAL A 39 22.16 -11.93 -13.69
CA VAL A 39 22.10 -11.77 -15.15
C VAL A 39 21.52 -13.02 -15.80
N LYS A 40 20.58 -12.84 -16.73
CA LYS A 40 20.01 -13.92 -17.55
C LYS A 40 19.75 -13.41 -18.96
N GLY A 41 20.51 -13.92 -19.94
CA GLY A 41 20.53 -13.32 -21.28
C GLY A 41 20.94 -11.84 -21.17
N ASP A 42 20.13 -10.96 -21.75
CA ASP A 42 20.35 -9.51 -21.71
C ASP A 42 19.69 -8.82 -20.51
N THR A 43 18.99 -9.57 -19.64
CA THR A 43 18.31 -9.00 -18.47
C THR A 43 19.24 -8.91 -17.27
N LEU A 44 19.41 -7.68 -16.76
CA LEU A 44 20.13 -7.35 -15.54
C LEU A 44 19.13 -7.09 -14.39
N LEU A 45 19.26 -7.88 -13.33
CA LEU A 45 18.44 -7.80 -12.12
C LEU A 45 19.31 -7.41 -10.92
N ALA A 46 18.88 -6.39 -10.17
CA ALA A 46 19.50 -5.99 -8.90
C ALA A 46 18.57 -6.28 -7.71
N VAL A 47 19.13 -6.70 -6.58
CA VAL A 47 18.40 -6.88 -5.32
C VAL A 47 19.08 -6.12 -4.19
N GLU A 48 18.30 -5.34 -3.45
CA GLU A 48 18.68 -4.72 -2.17
C GLU A 48 18.11 -5.53 -1.00
N MET A 49 18.92 -5.87 -0.01
CA MET A 49 18.54 -6.71 1.13
C MET A 49 18.43 -5.87 2.41
N LYS A 50 17.36 -6.08 3.19
CA LYS A 50 17.20 -5.42 4.49
C LYS A 50 16.38 -6.25 5.47
N LEU A 51 16.69 -6.16 6.77
CA LEU A 51 15.85 -6.82 7.80
C LEU A 51 14.44 -6.23 7.93
N THR A 52 14.27 -4.99 7.50
CA THR A 52 13.01 -4.26 7.56
C THR A 52 12.83 -3.41 6.32
N LEU A 53 11.64 -3.48 5.74
CA LEU A 53 11.26 -2.62 4.64
C LEU A 53 11.00 -1.19 5.16
N ASN A 54 11.95 -0.29 4.91
CA ASN A 54 11.93 1.12 5.31
C ASN A 54 12.08 2.04 4.09
N LEU A 55 12.12 3.36 4.29
CA LEU A 55 12.26 4.31 3.17
C LEU A 55 13.64 4.21 2.52
N ASP A 56 14.70 3.99 3.30
CA ASP A 56 16.08 3.97 2.80
C ASP A 56 16.30 2.88 1.75
N VAL A 57 15.87 1.64 2.02
CA VAL A 57 15.99 0.54 1.04
C VAL A 57 15.12 0.77 -0.20
N ILE A 58 13.99 1.47 -0.05
CA ILE A 58 13.15 1.86 -1.20
C ILE A 58 13.89 2.89 -2.07
N LEU A 59 14.54 3.88 -1.47
CA LEU A 59 15.34 4.87 -2.19
C LEU A 59 16.53 4.22 -2.90
N GLN A 60 17.22 3.29 -2.25
CA GLN A 60 18.30 2.50 -2.87
C GLN A 60 17.79 1.74 -4.10
N ALA A 61 16.68 1.01 -3.96
CA ALA A 61 16.08 0.27 -5.06
C ALA A 61 15.68 1.19 -6.24
N VAL A 62 15.09 2.35 -5.97
CA VAL A 62 14.78 3.34 -7.03
C VAL A 62 16.05 3.80 -7.76
N LEU A 63 17.16 4.01 -7.05
CA LEU A 63 18.43 4.37 -7.70
C LEU A 63 18.96 3.24 -8.59
N ARG A 64 18.74 1.96 -8.23
CA ARG A 64 19.14 0.81 -9.06
C ARG A 64 18.38 0.70 -10.36
N GLN A 65 17.15 1.22 -10.44
CA GLN A 65 16.38 1.22 -11.69
C GLN A 65 17.03 2.07 -12.79
N ARG A 66 18.02 2.92 -12.46
CA ARG A 66 18.81 3.67 -13.44
C ARG A 66 19.80 2.80 -14.21
N ILE A 67 20.13 1.62 -13.69
CA ILE A 67 21.21 0.77 -14.20
C ILE A 67 20.81 -0.70 -14.39
N ALA A 68 19.64 -1.13 -13.90
CA ALA A 68 19.15 -2.51 -13.99
C ALA A 68 17.73 -2.55 -14.57
N ASP A 69 17.42 -3.61 -15.32
CA ASP A 69 16.11 -3.83 -15.96
C ASP A 69 15.04 -4.20 -14.93
N LEU A 70 15.43 -5.02 -13.94
CA LEU A 70 14.57 -5.49 -12.87
C LEU A 70 15.19 -5.16 -11.51
N VAL A 71 14.39 -4.62 -10.60
CA VAL A 71 14.84 -4.32 -9.24
C VAL A 71 13.92 -4.94 -8.22
N TYR A 72 14.51 -5.66 -7.26
CA TYR A 72 13.81 -6.28 -6.15
C TYR A 72 14.37 -5.77 -4.82
N ILE A 73 13.51 -5.81 -3.80
CA ILE A 73 13.92 -5.72 -2.40
C ILE A 73 13.69 -7.07 -1.75
N ALA A 74 14.65 -7.58 -1.00
CA ALA A 74 14.52 -8.81 -0.21
C ALA A 74 14.47 -8.50 1.29
N VAL A 75 13.43 -9.00 1.97
CA VAL A 75 13.27 -8.83 3.42
C VAL A 75 12.78 -10.13 4.09
N PRO A 76 13.05 -10.32 5.40
CA PRO A 76 12.48 -11.43 6.15
C PRO A 76 10.94 -11.41 6.17
N LYS A 77 10.30 -12.56 6.00
CA LYS A 77 8.85 -12.71 6.06
C LYS A 77 8.34 -12.62 7.50
N LYS A 78 7.86 -11.43 7.88
CA LYS A 78 7.27 -11.17 9.21
C LYS A 78 5.74 -11.33 9.19
N GLY A 79 5.26 -12.55 9.50
CA GLY A 79 3.85 -12.96 9.34
C GLY A 79 2.79 -11.98 9.87
N LYS A 80 2.95 -11.43 11.08
CA LYS A 80 1.98 -10.48 11.67
C LYS A 80 1.88 -9.15 10.91
N LEU A 81 2.96 -8.72 10.25
CA LEU A 81 3.03 -7.40 9.59
C LEU A 81 2.38 -7.39 8.20
N LEU A 82 2.32 -8.54 7.52
CA LEU A 82 1.84 -8.68 6.14
C LEU A 82 0.37 -8.28 5.95
N PHE A 83 -0.43 -8.22 7.02
CA PHE A 83 -1.86 -7.93 6.94
C PHE A 83 -2.23 -6.50 7.33
N THR A 84 -1.25 -5.69 7.73
CA THR A 84 -1.50 -4.31 8.20
C THR A 84 -1.84 -3.37 7.05
N LYS A 85 -2.61 -2.30 7.34
CA LYS A 85 -2.87 -1.22 6.37
C LYS A 85 -1.57 -0.59 5.87
N ARG A 86 -0.59 -0.42 6.75
CA ARG A 86 0.74 0.08 6.42
C ARG A 86 1.43 -0.82 5.37
N TRP A 87 1.41 -2.14 5.56
CA TRP A 87 1.97 -3.08 4.59
C TRP A 87 1.30 -2.97 3.22
N LYS A 88 -0.04 -2.94 3.18
CA LYS A 88 -0.78 -2.76 1.92
C LYS A 88 -0.41 -1.46 1.19
N ASN A 89 -0.20 -0.37 1.92
CA ASN A 89 0.25 0.90 1.38
C ASN A 89 1.67 0.82 0.82
N ILE A 90 2.60 0.16 1.54
CA ILE A 90 3.97 -0.05 1.05
C ILE A 90 3.96 -0.92 -0.21
N CYS A 91 3.20 -2.01 -0.25
CA CYS A 91 3.07 -2.82 -1.46
C CYS A 91 2.43 -2.05 -2.63
N HIS A 92 1.54 -1.09 -2.36
CA HIS A 92 1.05 -0.19 -3.40
C HIS A 92 2.14 0.75 -3.91
N LEU A 93 2.97 1.31 -3.02
CA LEU A 93 4.12 2.14 -3.37
C LEU A 93 5.12 1.36 -4.25
N LEU A 94 5.53 0.16 -3.83
CA LEU A 94 6.47 -0.65 -4.59
C LEU A 94 5.93 -1.00 -5.99
N ARG A 95 4.65 -1.40 -6.09
CA ARG A 95 4.00 -1.60 -7.40
C ARG A 95 4.02 -0.35 -8.26
N ARG A 96 3.77 0.82 -7.69
CA ARG A 96 3.81 2.12 -8.40
C ARG A 96 5.20 2.50 -8.89
N LEU A 97 6.22 2.02 -8.19
CA LEU A 97 7.63 2.18 -8.55
C LEU A 97 8.12 1.03 -9.43
N GLU A 98 7.30 0.01 -9.71
CA GLU A 98 7.68 -1.17 -10.50
C GLU A 98 8.82 -1.99 -9.86
N ILE A 99 8.92 -1.90 -8.53
CA ILE A 99 9.92 -2.62 -7.73
C ILE A 99 9.29 -3.92 -7.18
N GLY A 100 9.97 -5.03 -7.43
CA GLY A 100 9.59 -6.34 -6.91
C GLY A 100 9.92 -6.51 -5.42
N LEU A 101 9.30 -7.50 -4.79
CA LEU A 101 9.49 -7.78 -3.36
C LEU A 101 9.63 -9.28 -3.13
N LEU A 102 10.78 -9.69 -2.59
CA LEU A 102 11.06 -11.05 -2.15
C LEU A 102 10.90 -11.13 -0.64
N LEU A 103 10.11 -12.09 -0.17
CA LEU A 103 9.94 -12.42 1.23
C LEU A 103 10.70 -13.70 1.55
N VAL A 104 11.66 -13.60 2.47
CA VAL A 104 12.53 -14.72 2.83
C VAL A 104 12.11 -15.27 4.20
N SER A 105 11.77 -16.56 4.25
CA SER A 105 11.55 -17.29 5.49
C SER A 105 12.76 -18.18 5.76
N ILE A 106 13.36 -18.08 6.93
CA ILE A 106 14.50 -18.91 7.37
C ILE A 106 14.07 -19.68 8.62
N ARG A 107 14.35 -20.99 8.67
CA ARG A 107 14.09 -21.88 9.80
C ARG A 107 15.21 -22.91 9.90
N GLY A 108 16.18 -22.67 10.78
CA GLY A 108 17.43 -23.45 10.81
C GLY A 108 18.10 -23.40 9.43
N GLU A 109 18.48 -24.56 8.90
CA GLU A 109 19.12 -24.67 7.58
C GLU A 109 18.15 -24.55 6.39
N ARG A 110 16.84 -24.53 6.64
CA ARG A 110 15.84 -24.45 5.56
C ARG A 110 15.43 -23.01 5.33
N PHE A 111 15.26 -22.66 4.05
CA PHE A 111 14.70 -21.37 3.65
C PHE A 111 13.61 -21.52 2.59
N LEU A 112 12.78 -20.49 2.49
CA LEU A 112 11.79 -20.32 1.43
C LEU A 112 11.81 -18.85 0.98
N VAL A 113 11.89 -18.62 -0.32
CA VAL A 113 11.76 -17.29 -0.93
C VAL A 113 10.43 -17.22 -1.68
N GLU A 114 9.62 -16.22 -1.33
CA GLU A 114 8.33 -15.93 -1.96
C GLU A 114 8.40 -14.58 -2.68
N GLU A 115 8.05 -14.58 -3.97
CA GLU A 115 7.87 -13.34 -4.74
C GLU A 115 6.51 -12.73 -4.41
N ALA A 116 6.50 -11.83 -3.43
CA ALA A 116 5.29 -11.16 -2.97
C ALA A 116 4.82 -10.07 -3.94
N LEU A 117 5.75 -9.43 -4.65
CA LEU A 117 5.49 -8.49 -5.72
C LEU A 117 6.44 -8.75 -6.87
N ASP A 118 5.89 -8.69 -8.07
CA ASP A 118 6.59 -8.81 -9.34
C ASP A 118 7.08 -7.42 -9.80
N ALA A 119 8.32 -7.34 -10.28
CA ALA A 119 8.92 -6.13 -10.83
C ALA A 119 8.45 -5.93 -12.27
N LYS A 120 7.22 -5.42 -12.43
CA LYS A 120 6.57 -5.25 -13.73
C LYS A 120 5.94 -3.87 -13.93
N PRO A 121 5.72 -3.46 -15.19
CA PRO A 121 5.08 -2.19 -15.50
C PRO A 121 3.74 -1.99 -14.79
N PHE A 122 3.53 -0.77 -14.30
CA PHE A 122 2.34 -0.39 -13.55
C PHE A 122 1.42 0.54 -14.36
N SER A 123 0.20 0.06 -14.69
CA SER A 123 -0.82 0.93 -15.28
C SER A 123 -1.57 1.74 -14.22
N ARG A 124 -1.39 3.06 -14.28
CA ARG A 124 -2.15 4.02 -13.46
C ARG A 124 -3.63 4.03 -13.84
N GLU A 125 -3.94 3.82 -15.12
CA GLU A 125 -5.28 3.80 -15.68
C GLU A 125 -6.07 2.63 -15.07
N VAL A 126 -5.50 1.42 -15.11
CA VAL A 126 -6.09 0.22 -14.50
C VAL A 126 -6.27 0.42 -12.99
N SER A 127 -5.25 0.93 -12.30
CA SER A 127 -5.34 1.18 -10.85
C SER A 127 -6.44 2.18 -10.48
N ARG A 128 -6.66 3.21 -11.31
CA ARG A 128 -7.74 4.19 -11.13
C ARG A 128 -9.10 3.58 -11.43
N ALA A 129 -9.21 2.76 -12.48
CA ALA A 129 -10.44 2.06 -12.85
C ALA A 129 -10.95 1.16 -11.72
N VAL A 130 -10.06 0.36 -11.12
CA VAL A 130 -10.39 -0.49 -9.95
C VAL A 130 -10.85 0.35 -8.75
N SER A 131 -10.35 1.59 -8.63
CA SER A 131 -10.74 2.54 -7.57
C SER A 131 -11.96 3.40 -7.92
N GLY A 132 -12.65 3.14 -9.05
CA GLY A 132 -13.74 3.96 -9.57
C GLY A 132 -14.84 4.22 -8.55
N ARG A 133 -15.27 3.19 -7.80
CA ARG A 133 -16.29 3.33 -6.73
C ARG A 133 -15.89 4.34 -5.66
N LYS A 134 -14.61 4.35 -5.25
CA LYS A 134 -14.11 5.32 -4.26
C LYS A 134 -14.11 6.73 -4.82
N ARG A 135 -13.73 6.90 -6.09
CA ARG A 135 -13.81 8.20 -6.78
C ARG A 135 -15.25 8.70 -6.84
N THR A 136 -16.19 7.88 -7.27
CA THR A 136 -17.61 8.25 -7.33
C THR A 136 -18.16 8.60 -5.96
N SER A 137 -17.81 7.84 -4.91
CA SER A 137 -18.22 8.16 -3.53
C SER A 137 -17.65 9.48 -3.03
N LEU A 138 -16.39 9.80 -3.37
CA LEU A 138 -15.76 11.07 -3.01
C LEU A 138 -16.46 12.26 -3.68
N ILE A 139 -16.77 12.13 -4.98
CA ILE A 139 -17.48 13.17 -5.73
C ILE A 139 -18.88 13.37 -5.17
N LYS A 140 -19.62 12.28 -4.93
CA LYS A 140 -20.96 12.35 -4.34
C LYS A 140 -20.96 13.02 -2.96
N GLU A 141 -19.99 12.71 -2.11
CA GLU A 141 -19.86 13.36 -0.80
C GLU A 141 -19.51 14.85 -0.94
N PHE A 142 -18.68 15.22 -1.92
CA PHE A 142 -18.33 16.61 -2.19
C PHE A 142 -19.55 17.42 -2.67
N GLU A 143 -20.30 16.90 -3.64
CA GLU A 143 -21.50 17.54 -4.20
C GLU A 143 -22.64 17.64 -3.18
N ALA A 144 -22.73 16.71 -2.24
CA ALA A 144 -23.79 16.68 -1.24
C ALA A 144 -23.52 17.58 0.00
N ARG A 145 -22.38 18.28 0.06
CA ARG A 145 -22.08 19.24 1.13
C ARG A 145 -22.55 20.64 0.75
N ASN A 146 -23.18 21.34 1.68
CA ASN A 146 -23.69 22.68 1.47
C ASN A 146 -22.63 23.77 1.64
N GLY A 147 -21.46 23.44 2.21
CA GLY A 147 -20.37 24.40 2.41
C GLY A 147 -19.07 23.78 2.88
N ASP A 148 -18.03 24.62 2.95
CA ASP A 148 -16.72 24.22 3.49
C ASP A 148 -16.65 24.47 5.00
N HIS A 149 -17.20 23.53 5.75
CA HIS A 149 -17.25 23.61 7.22
C HIS A 149 -16.04 22.95 7.90
N ASN A 150 -15.07 22.42 7.14
CA ASN A 150 -13.94 21.68 7.70
C ASN A 150 -12.61 22.34 7.35
N THR A 151 -11.86 22.78 8.36
CA THR A 151 -10.47 23.19 8.16
C THR A 151 -9.56 21.96 7.97
N GLY A 152 -8.85 21.91 6.84
CA GLY A 152 -7.87 20.86 6.53
C GLY A 152 -6.75 20.75 7.58
N GLY A 153 -6.22 19.55 7.78
CA GLY A 153 -5.13 19.29 8.73
C GLY A 153 -5.53 19.29 10.21
N SER A 154 -6.80 19.53 10.53
CA SER A 154 -7.28 19.47 11.92
C SER A 154 -7.34 18.01 12.42
N THR A 155 -6.69 17.75 13.56
CA THR A 155 -6.70 16.44 14.22
C THR A 155 -7.60 16.51 15.46
N GLY A 156 -8.39 15.47 15.75
CA GLY A 156 -9.27 15.42 16.92
C GLY A 156 -10.59 16.20 16.83
N LYS A 157 -10.81 17.01 15.79
CA LYS A 157 -12.11 17.65 15.53
C LYS A 157 -13.02 16.73 14.73
N LYS A 158 -14.31 16.64 15.13
CA LYS A 158 -15.29 15.84 14.38
C LYS A 158 -15.61 16.51 13.05
N ILE A 159 -15.35 15.81 11.95
CA ILE A 159 -15.62 16.27 10.58
C ILE A 159 -17.14 16.49 10.39
N ILE A 160 -17.50 17.58 9.72
CA ILE A 160 -18.84 17.83 9.18
C ILE A 160 -18.91 17.14 7.82
N THR A 161 -19.66 16.03 7.76
CA THR A 161 -19.96 15.29 6.51
C THR A 161 -21.36 15.68 6.02
N SER A 162 -21.69 15.37 4.76
CA SER A 162 -23.04 15.61 4.22
C SER A 162 -24.13 14.95 5.08
N TYR A 163 -23.87 13.71 5.55
CA TYR A 163 -24.76 13.04 6.50
C TYR A 163 -24.98 13.83 7.79
N ARG A 164 -23.92 14.45 8.32
CA ARG A 164 -23.99 15.23 9.55
C ARG A 164 -24.69 16.56 9.35
N GLU A 165 -24.49 17.22 8.21
CA GLU A 165 -25.27 18.41 7.82
C GLU A 165 -26.76 18.08 7.77
N ASN A 166 -27.13 16.99 7.09
CA ASN A 166 -28.54 16.56 7.02
C ASN A 166 -29.11 16.19 8.39
N ALA A 167 -28.36 15.50 9.25
CA ALA A 167 -28.81 15.19 10.60
C ALA A 167 -29.04 16.46 11.45
N ILE A 168 -28.15 17.46 11.32
CA ILE A 168 -28.31 18.77 11.99
C ILE A 168 -29.55 19.49 11.43
N HIS A 169 -29.74 19.48 10.11
CA HIS A 169 -30.89 20.09 9.46
C HIS A 169 -32.22 19.49 9.96
N ILE A 170 -32.34 18.15 9.96
CA ILE A 170 -33.52 17.45 10.50
C ILE A 170 -33.75 17.81 11.97
N ALA A 171 -32.70 17.80 12.80
CA ALA A 171 -32.81 18.15 14.21
C ALA A 171 -33.34 19.58 14.42
N VAL A 172 -32.92 20.53 13.58
CA VAL A 172 -33.42 21.91 13.60
C VAL A 172 -34.89 21.98 13.18
N LEU A 173 -35.31 21.24 12.15
CA LEU A 173 -36.70 21.22 11.69
C LEU A 173 -37.65 20.62 12.74
N LEU A 174 -37.26 19.51 13.37
CA LEU A 174 -38.04 18.89 14.45
C LEU A 174 -38.13 19.80 15.69
N LYS A 175 -37.04 20.50 16.02
CA LYS A 175 -37.06 21.47 17.13
C LYS A 175 -38.01 22.65 16.87
N LYS A 176 -38.09 23.12 15.61
CA LYS A 176 -38.93 24.27 15.24
C LYS A 176 -40.41 23.91 15.09
N ASN A 177 -40.72 22.76 14.50
CA ASN A 177 -42.09 22.41 14.09
C ASN A 177 -42.71 21.29 14.94
N GLY A 178 -41.95 20.70 15.87
CA GLY A 178 -42.39 19.55 16.64
C GLY A 178 -42.32 18.26 15.84
N GLN A 179 -43.26 17.36 16.07
CA GLN A 179 -43.30 16.07 15.38
C GLN A 179 -43.64 16.25 13.90
N LEU A 180 -42.72 15.88 13.03
CA LEU A 180 -42.90 15.88 11.58
C LEU A 180 -42.84 14.44 11.05
N SER A 181 -43.69 14.14 10.08
CA SER A 181 -43.57 12.92 9.29
C SER A 181 -42.39 12.99 8.32
N ILE A 182 -41.96 11.83 7.83
CA ILE A 182 -40.92 11.70 6.81
C ILE A 182 -41.24 12.55 5.58
N THR A 183 -42.48 12.52 5.11
CA THR A 183 -42.92 13.28 3.93
C THR A 183 -42.75 14.78 4.14
N GLN A 184 -43.16 15.29 5.31
CA GLN A 184 -43.01 16.71 5.64
C GLN A 184 -41.54 17.13 5.74
N LEU A 185 -40.67 16.27 6.28
CA LEU A 185 -39.24 16.55 6.31
C LEU A 185 -38.64 16.66 4.89
N LYS A 186 -39.10 15.83 3.94
CA LYS A 186 -38.65 15.90 2.54
C LYS A 186 -39.10 17.19 1.86
N GLU A 187 -40.36 17.58 2.04
CA GLU A 187 -40.90 18.84 1.53
C GLU A 187 -40.14 20.07 2.04
N LEU A 188 -39.58 19.97 3.25
CA LEU A 188 -38.75 21.02 3.87
C LEU A 188 -37.26 20.95 3.47
N GLY A 189 -36.91 20.13 2.46
CA GLY A 189 -35.57 20.10 1.87
C GLY A 189 -34.56 19.20 2.58
N THR A 190 -35.00 18.15 3.26
CA THR A 190 -34.12 17.09 3.78
C THR A 190 -33.90 15.97 2.74
N ASP A 191 -32.83 15.17 2.91
CA ASP A 191 -32.38 14.16 1.94
C ASP A 191 -33.50 13.20 1.48
N GLU A 192 -33.84 13.24 0.19
CA GLU A 192 -34.90 12.42 -0.40
C GLU A 192 -34.63 10.90 -0.32
N LYS A 193 -33.35 10.50 -0.21
CA LYS A 193 -32.90 9.10 -0.31
C LYS A 193 -32.71 8.41 1.04
N LYS A 194 -32.74 9.15 2.16
CA LYS A 194 -32.44 8.61 3.50
C LYS A 194 -33.48 8.93 4.56
N THR A 195 -34.45 9.77 4.22
CA THR A 195 -35.65 10.01 5.03
C THR A 195 -36.77 9.13 4.49
#